data_AF-A0A101RN36-F1
#
_entry.id   AF-A0A101RN36-F1
#
_cell.length_a   1.000
_cell.length_b   1.000
_cell.length_c   1.000
_cell.angle_alpha   90.00
_cell.angle_beta   90.00
_cell.angle_gamma   90.00
#
_symmetry.space_group_name_H-M   'P 1'
#
loop_
_entity.id
_entity.type
_entity.pdbx_description
1 polymer ?
#
loop_
_entity_poly.entity_id
_entity_poly.type
_entity_poly.pdbx_seq_one_letter_code
_entity_poly.pdbx_strand_id
1 'polypeptide(L)'
;MARQESRPLAPDGRLRALAQDTLRLTQAVAAVTTELARRILRYAWPSTAGHRNRVYLRDRLLALPLLAVVAFGALGWAYAGVRGDSAYIRERTAPALVDLADARASLLIAQGEAQRNLDEGRAAELSGLSERYRTRIARATQSLNQVTRSGALTVAEEQELRVVSALVVDYTSWIGRAQGHATDPVLRDADFTYARSMLCSQALAPTTENPYPACPAATGSTATSIVDRVTGLEERLRARLADRAAWGADTIAAAVIAVLAFTLLAAGLWRTVSFLHRRFRIRLSIPLAVAALPLLAVPFLTADALLALDAQHETVPVADALAERTSPKTETVAEERPFAGPDPQAIETLQARIDDGLADGRLAFLDGIAPFVFPAGLTAAAVIAGALHAYRREYLVVTRPGAVA
;
A
#
# COMPACT_ATOMS: atom_id res chain seq x y z
N MET A 1 30.37 21.46 59.36
CA MET A 1 29.39 20.54 58.76
C MET A 1 28.46 21.36 57.87
N ALA A 2 28.76 21.47 56.58
CA ALA A 2 27.99 22.26 55.62
C ALA A 2 27.09 21.34 54.80
N ARG A 3 25.80 21.71 54.78
CA ARG A 3 24.64 20.98 54.26
C ARG A 3 24.70 20.96 52.73
N GLN A 4 24.69 19.78 52.14
CA GLN A 4 24.66 19.57 50.69
C GLN A 4 23.19 19.58 50.24
N GLU A 5 22.72 20.71 49.72
CA GLU A 5 21.39 20.82 49.11
C GLU A 5 21.41 20.25 47.69
N SER A 6 20.91 19.04 47.53
CA SER A 6 20.53 18.45 46.26
C SER A 6 19.18 19.03 45.80
N ARG A 7 19.21 20.04 44.93
CA ARG A 7 18.01 20.51 44.21
C ARG A 7 17.62 19.51 43.11
N PRO A 8 16.36 19.03 43.06
CA PRO A 8 15.88 18.22 41.96
C PRO A 8 15.63 19.12 40.74
N LEU A 9 16.29 18.78 39.62
CA LEU A 9 15.99 19.38 38.31
C LEU A 9 14.59 18.93 37.87
N ALA A 10 13.69 19.89 37.70
CA ALA A 10 12.32 19.67 37.27
C ALA A 10 12.26 18.97 35.89
N PRO A 11 11.37 17.98 35.69
CA PRO A 11 11.25 17.20 34.45
C PRO A 11 10.90 18.05 33.21
N ASP A 12 10.25 19.21 33.40
CA ASP A 12 9.87 20.12 32.31
C ASP A 12 11.06 20.81 31.62
N GLY A 13 12.20 20.94 32.31
CA GLY A 13 13.41 21.54 31.75
C GLY A 13 14.08 20.63 30.71
N ARG A 14 14.02 19.31 30.91
CA ARG A 14 14.58 18.32 29.97
C ARG A 14 13.78 18.23 28.68
N LEU A 15 12.45 18.30 28.76
CA LEU A 15 11.59 18.24 27.56
C LEU A 15 11.74 19.50 26.68
N ARG A 16 11.89 20.68 27.28
CA ARG A 16 12.18 21.91 26.51
C ARG A 16 13.58 21.91 25.89
N ALA A 17 14.58 21.38 26.60
CA ALA A 17 15.93 21.25 26.07
C ALA A 17 15.97 20.28 24.86
N LEU A 18 15.31 19.12 24.97
CA LEU A 18 15.21 18.15 23.87
C LEU A 18 14.42 18.68 22.67
N ALA A 19 13.36 19.45 22.90
CA ALA A 19 12.61 20.13 21.83
C ALA A 19 13.44 21.23 21.13
N GLN A 20 14.29 21.95 21.87
CA GLN A 20 15.18 22.96 21.28
C GLN A 20 16.35 22.33 20.51
N ASP A 21 16.89 21.20 21.00
CA ASP A 21 17.98 20.48 20.33
C ASP A 21 17.51 19.79 19.04
N THR A 22 16.30 19.22 19.03
CA THR A 22 15.70 18.66 17.81
C THR A 22 15.40 19.74 16.76
N LEU A 23 14.96 20.92 17.18
CA LEU A 23 14.70 22.06 16.28
C LEU A 23 15.99 22.66 15.72
N ARG A 24 17.08 22.68 16.50
CA ARG A 24 18.42 23.08 16.03
C ARG A 24 19.04 22.06 15.08
N LEU A 25 18.85 20.76 15.33
CA LEU A 25 19.30 19.69 14.44
C LEU A 25 18.58 19.72 13.10
N THR A 26 17.25 19.92 13.09
CA THR A 26 16.48 20.05 11.85
C THR A 26 16.87 21.29 11.05
N GLN A 27 17.09 22.44 11.70
CA GLN A 27 17.60 23.65 11.03
C GLN A 27 19.03 23.48 10.51
N ALA A 28 19.92 22.81 11.26
CA ALA A 28 21.28 22.54 10.82
C ALA A 28 21.33 21.57 9.64
N VAL A 29 20.51 20.52 9.64
CA VAL A 29 20.36 19.59 8.52
C VAL A 29 19.77 20.29 7.30
N ALA A 30 18.77 21.17 7.47
CA ALA A 30 18.23 21.99 6.39
C ALA A 30 19.28 22.97 5.81
N ALA A 31 20.11 23.58 6.65
CA ALA A 31 21.20 24.47 6.22
C ALA A 31 22.31 23.70 5.48
N VAL A 32 22.67 22.51 5.95
CA VAL A 32 23.69 21.66 5.31
C VAL A 32 23.18 21.14 3.98
N THR A 33 21.93 20.67 3.90
CA THR A 33 21.33 20.19 2.65
C THR A 33 21.15 21.31 1.63
N THR A 34 20.72 22.51 2.07
CA THR A 34 20.63 23.66 1.17
C THR A 34 22.00 24.11 0.67
N GLU A 35 23.05 24.08 1.50
CA GLU A 35 24.40 24.45 1.05
C GLU A 35 25.06 23.36 0.20
N LEU A 36 24.76 22.08 0.43
CA LEU A 36 25.16 20.98 -0.45
C LEU A 36 24.46 21.09 -1.80
N ALA A 37 23.16 21.35 -1.82
CA ALA A 37 22.40 21.60 -3.05
C ALA A 37 22.95 22.83 -3.78
N ARG A 38 23.31 23.90 -3.07
CA ARG A 38 23.89 25.12 -3.64
C ARG A 38 25.33 24.91 -4.15
N ARG A 39 26.09 23.99 -3.55
CA ARG A 39 27.42 23.57 -4.03
C ARG A 39 27.32 22.65 -5.24
N ILE A 40 26.40 21.69 -5.24
CA ILE A 40 26.09 20.82 -6.39
C ILE A 40 25.57 21.67 -7.55
N LEU A 41 24.69 22.64 -7.31
CA LEU A 41 24.29 23.63 -8.31
C LEU A 41 25.50 24.40 -8.83
N ARG A 42 26.37 24.94 -7.97
CA ARG A 42 27.56 25.68 -8.43
C ARG A 42 28.53 24.82 -9.25
N TYR A 43 28.68 23.55 -8.91
CA TYR A 43 29.57 22.62 -9.60
C TYR A 43 28.98 22.12 -10.93
N ALA A 44 27.67 21.87 -10.99
CA ALA A 44 26.95 21.52 -12.21
C ALA A 44 26.66 22.74 -13.13
N TRP A 45 26.83 23.97 -12.63
CA TRP A 45 26.47 25.21 -13.30
C TRP A 45 27.55 26.32 -13.16
N PRO A 46 28.67 26.23 -13.89
CA PRO A 46 29.59 27.38 -13.99
C PRO A 46 28.90 28.57 -14.67
N SER A 47 29.13 29.77 -14.12
CA SER A 47 28.54 31.02 -14.59
C SER A 47 29.01 31.37 -16.01
N THR A 48 28.11 31.95 -16.81
CA THR A 48 28.38 32.41 -18.19
C THR A 48 29.32 33.62 -18.26
N ALA A 49 29.81 34.09 -17.11
CA ALA A 49 30.75 35.20 -17.05
C ALA A 49 32.16 34.70 -17.42
N GLY A 50 32.53 34.86 -18.69
CA GLY A 50 33.94 34.85 -19.13
C GLY A 50 34.53 33.53 -19.66
N HIS A 51 33.82 32.41 -19.68
CA HIS A 51 34.38 31.15 -20.18
C HIS A 51 34.21 30.97 -21.70
N ARG A 52 35.27 30.48 -22.39
CA ARG A 52 35.25 30.14 -23.83
C ARG A 52 34.07 29.20 -24.13
N ASN A 53 33.18 29.58 -25.07
CA ASN A 53 31.96 28.86 -25.47
C ASN A 53 32.10 27.33 -25.65
N ARG A 54 33.31 26.85 -25.96
CA ARG A 54 33.66 25.42 -26.09
C ARG A 54 33.53 24.64 -24.77
N VAL A 55 33.93 25.22 -23.64
CA VAL A 55 33.88 24.55 -22.32
C VAL A 55 32.43 24.39 -21.88
N TYR A 56 31.62 25.44 -22.03
CA TYR A 56 30.19 25.42 -21.70
C TYR A 56 29.40 24.35 -22.47
N LEU A 57 29.61 24.24 -23.80
CA LEU A 57 28.96 23.21 -24.61
C LEU A 57 29.45 21.80 -24.27
N ARG A 58 30.72 21.62 -23.88
CA ARG A 58 31.29 20.32 -23.50
C ARG A 58 30.69 19.81 -22.19
N ASP A 59 30.58 20.68 -21.18
CA ASP A 59 30.02 20.30 -19.88
C ASP A 59 28.54 19.93 -20.02
N ARG A 60 27.78 20.65 -20.87
CA ARG A 60 26.36 20.37 -21.13
C ARG A 60 26.12 19.07 -21.90
N LEU A 61 27.09 18.66 -22.71
CA LEU A 61 27.02 17.43 -23.52
C LEU A 61 27.02 16.16 -22.64
N LEU A 62 27.58 16.24 -21.43
CA LEU A 62 27.54 15.15 -20.45
C LEU A 62 26.46 15.37 -19.38
N ALA A 63 26.31 16.60 -18.89
CA ALA A 63 25.41 16.90 -17.77
C ALA A 63 23.92 16.69 -18.12
N LEU A 64 23.45 17.15 -19.29
CA LEU A 64 22.02 17.07 -19.63
C LEU A 64 21.55 15.64 -19.93
N PRO A 65 22.28 14.81 -20.70
CA PRO A 65 21.91 13.40 -20.88
C PRO A 65 21.94 12.64 -19.56
N LEU A 66 22.95 12.87 -18.71
CA LEU A 66 23.04 12.21 -17.41
C LEU A 66 21.88 12.61 -16.48
N LEU A 67 21.51 13.90 -16.44
CA LEU A 67 20.32 14.36 -15.71
C LEU A 67 19.03 13.73 -16.23
N ALA A 68 18.90 13.53 -17.55
CA ALA A 68 17.74 12.84 -18.12
C ALA A 68 17.67 11.38 -17.64
N VAL A 69 18.77 10.64 -17.72
CA VAL A 69 18.79 9.25 -17.23
C VAL A 69 18.47 9.16 -15.74
N VAL A 70 19.04 10.03 -14.92
CA VAL A 70 18.78 10.07 -13.47
C VAL A 70 17.34 10.45 -13.17
N ALA A 71 16.79 11.48 -13.82
CA ALA A 71 15.42 11.95 -13.59
C ALA A 71 14.38 10.88 -13.94
N PHE A 72 14.47 10.30 -15.15
CA PHE A 72 13.53 9.28 -15.60
C PHE A 72 13.77 7.92 -14.92
N GLY A 73 15.00 7.60 -14.54
CA GLY A 73 15.30 6.42 -13.74
C GLY A 73 14.70 6.49 -12.34
N ALA A 74 14.93 7.60 -11.63
CA ALA A 74 14.36 7.81 -10.30
C ALA A 74 12.83 7.88 -10.32
N LEU A 75 12.24 8.59 -11.31
CA LEU A 75 10.79 8.64 -11.49
C LEU A 75 10.20 7.28 -11.84
N GLY A 76 10.80 6.56 -12.80
CA GLY A 76 10.35 5.24 -13.20
C GLY A 76 10.40 4.25 -12.04
N TRP A 77 11.43 4.32 -11.20
CA TRP A 77 11.55 3.50 -9.99
C TRP A 77 10.45 3.82 -8.97
N ALA A 78 10.27 5.09 -8.62
CA ALA A 78 9.24 5.51 -7.67
C ALA A 78 7.82 5.16 -8.19
N TYR A 79 7.55 5.44 -9.47
CA TYR A 79 6.27 5.18 -10.12
C TYR A 79 5.95 3.68 -10.19
N ALA A 80 6.92 2.85 -10.58
CA ALA A 80 6.76 1.40 -10.63
C ALA A 80 6.54 0.79 -9.24
N GLY A 81 7.21 1.33 -8.20
CA GLY A 81 6.98 0.95 -6.81
C GLY A 81 5.52 1.19 -6.39
N VAL A 82 5.05 2.44 -6.49
CA VAL A 82 3.67 2.82 -6.09
C VAL A 82 2.61 2.02 -6.86
N ARG A 83 2.80 1.82 -8.17
CA ARG A 83 1.89 1.01 -8.99
C ARG A 83 1.95 -0.48 -8.63
N GLY A 84 3.12 -1.00 -8.31
CA GLY A 84 3.31 -2.37 -7.86
C GLY A 84 2.59 -2.64 -6.54
N ASP A 85 2.70 -1.72 -5.58
CA ASP A 85 2.02 -1.82 -4.29
C ASP A 85 0.49 -1.71 -4.46
N SER A 86 0.01 -0.77 -5.28
CA SER A 86 -1.42 -0.66 -5.64
C SER A 86 -1.97 -1.97 -6.22
N ALA A 87 -1.28 -2.55 -7.20
CA ALA A 87 -1.69 -3.80 -7.83
C ALA A 87 -1.66 -4.97 -6.83
N TYR A 88 -0.62 -5.06 -6.00
CA TYR A 88 -0.50 -6.08 -4.97
C TYR A 88 -1.64 -5.99 -3.93
N ILE A 89 -2.00 -4.77 -3.51
CA ILE A 89 -3.10 -4.55 -2.58
C ILE A 89 -4.41 -5.01 -3.20
N ARG A 90 -4.71 -4.52 -4.41
CA ARG A 90 -5.97 -4.81 -5.12
C ARG A 90 -6.16 -6.28 -5.46
N GLU A 91 -5.13 -6.91 -6.02
CA GLU A 91 -5.26 -8.27 -6.57
C GLU A 91 -5.07 -9.37 -5.53
N ARG A 92 -4.46 -9.06 -4.37
CA ARG A 92 -4.07 -10.06 -3.37
C ARG A 92 -4.53 -9.73 -1.98
N THR A 93 -4.11 -8.57 -1.45
CA THR A 93 -4.26 -8.29 0.00
C THR A 93 -5.70 -7.94 0.38
N ALA A 94 -6.35 -7.08 -0.41
CA ALA A 94 -7.76 -6.70 -0.23
C ALA A 94 -8.70 -7.92 -0.29
N PRO A 95 -8.68 -8.77 -1.35
CA PRO A 95 -9.56 -9.94 -1.40
C PRO A 95 -9.26 -10.93 -0.28
N ALA A 96 -7.98 -11.15 0.08
CA ALA A 96 -7.62 -12.02 1.19
C ALA A 96 -8.20 -11.56 2.54
N LEU A 97 -8.21 -10.25 2.81
CA LEU A 97 -8.81 -9.69 4.03
C LEU A 97 -10.33 -9.88 4.04
N VAL A 98 -10.99 -9.67 2.89
CA VAL A 98 -12.43 -9.91 2.71
C VAL A 98 -12.78 -11.37 2.95
N ASP A 99 -12.03 -12.30 2.34
CA ASP A 99 -12.28 -13.72 2.49
C ASP A 99 -12.05 -14.22 3.92
N LEU A 100 -11.05 -13.69 4.65
CA LEU A 100 -10.84 -14.01 6.06
C LEU A 100 -11.99 -13.51 6.94
N ALA A 101 -12.44 -12.28 6.71
CA ALA A 101 -13.56 -11.70 7.44
C ALA A 101 -14.87 -12.46 7.17
N ASP A 102 -15.12 -12.85 5.92
CA ASP A 102 -16.29 -13.65 5.54
C ASP A 102 -16.24 -15.06 6.15
N ALA A 103 -15.06 -15.69 6.18
CA ALA A 103 -14.88 -16.97 6.86
C ALA A 103 -15.18 -16.86 8.36
N ARG A 104 -14.64 -15.84 9.04
CA ARG A 104 -14.89 -15.59 10.47
C ARG A 104 -16.38 -15.36 10.73
N ALA A 105 -17.02 -14.46 9.98
CA ALA A 105 -18.44 -14.16 10.14
C ALA A 105 -19.31 -15.39 9.88
N SER A 106 -19.02 -16.15 8.81
CA SER A 106 -19.78 -17.34 8.45
C SER A 106 -19.65 -18.46 9.49
N LEU A 107 -18.47 -18.69 10.08
CA LEU A 107 -18.29 -19.66 11.16
C LEU A 107 -19.06 -19.27 12.43
N LEU A 108 -19.05 -17.99 12.81
CA LEU A 108 -19.78 -17.51 13.98
C LEU A 108 -21.30 -17.61 13.80
N ILE A 109 -21.80 -17.31 12.60
CA ILE A 109 -23.22 -17.50 12.27
C ILE A 109 -23.57 -18.99 12.30
N ALA A 110 -22.74 -19.85 11.70
CA ALA A 110 -22.93 -21.30 11.75
C ALA A 110 -22.98 -21.82 13.19
N GLN A 111 -22.14 -21.32 14.10
CA GLN A 111 -22.19 -21.70 15.50
C GLN A 111 -23.52 -21.35 16.17
N GLY A 112 -24.04 -20.14 15.94
CA GLY A 112 -25.35 -19.75 16.47
C GLY A 112 -26.50 -20.55 15.87
N GLU A 113 -26.42 -20.88 14.58
CA GLU A 113 -27.38 -21.79 13.94
C GLU A 113 -27.33 -23.19 14.56
N ALA A 114 -26.13 -23.76 14.74
CA ALA A 114 -25.97 -25.07 15.35
C ALA A 114 -26.56 -25.09 16.77
N GLN A 115 -26.33 -24.05 17.57
CA GLN A 115 -26.90 -23.96 18.91
C GLN A 115 -28.43 -24.01 18.89
N ARG A 116 -29.07 -23.16 18.09
CA ARG A 116 -30.54 -23.10 18.01
C ARG A 116 -31.14 -24.43 17.57
N ASN A 117 -30.54 -25.08 16.58
CA ASN A 117 -30.99 -26.40 16.15
C ASN A 117 -30.83 -27.43 17.30
N LEU A 118 -29.69 -27.45 17.99
CA LEU A 118 -29.48 -28.40 19.09
C LEU A 118 -30.41 -28.14 20.30
N ASP A 119 -30.78 -26.88 20.55
CA ASP A 119 -31.75 -26.49 21.59
C ASP A 119 -33.17 -27.01 21.29
N GLU A 120 -33.54 -27.19 20.02
CA GLU A 120 -34.82 -27.81 19.60
C GLU A 120 -34.88 -29.33 19.87
N GLY A 121 -33.76 -29.95 20.27
CA GLY A 121 -33.72 -31.34 20.75
C GLY A 121 -34.04 -32.38 19.67
N ARG A 122 -35.00 -33.28 19.92
CA ARG A 122 -35.36 -34.39 19.00
C ARG A 122 -35.81 -33.93 17.61
N ALA A 123 -36.32 -32.70 17.48
CA ALA A 123 -36.68 -32.17 16.16
C ALA A 123 -35.44 -32.00 15.25
N ALA A 124 -34.29 -31.67 15.83
CA ALA A 124 -33.04 -31.51 15.11
C ALA A 124 -32.33 -32.84 14.80
N GLU A 125 -32.62 -33.93 15.52
CA GLU A 125 -32.15 -35.27 15.15
C GLU A 125 -32.82 -35.75 13.85
N LEU A 126 -34.11 -35.47 13.70
CA LEU A 126 -34.93 -35.91 12.58
C LEU A 126 -34.80 -35.02 11.33
N SER A 127 -34.67 -33.70 11.48
CA SER A 127 -34.42 -32.78 10.35
C SER A 127 -32.94 -32.61 10.01
N GLY A 128 -32.06 -32.95 10.95
CA GLY A 128 -30.65 -32.61 10.89
C GLY A 128 -30.36 -31.13 11.09
N LEU A 129 -29.07 -30.75 11.06
CA LEU A 129 -28.67 -29.34 11.11
C LEU A 129 -29.30 -28.55 9.95
N SER A 130 -29.67 -27.29 10.23
CA SER A 130 -30.31 -26.40 9.27
C SER A 130 -29.50 -26.22 7.98
N GLU A 131 -30.21 -25.93 6.89
CA GLU A 131 -29.58 -25.59 5.61
C GLU A 131 -28.69 -24.34 5.71
N ARG A 132 -29.08 -23.40 6.59
CA ARG A 132 -28.29 -22.20 6.88
C ARG A 132 -26.95 -22.54 7.54
N TYR A 133 -26.91 -23.50 8.46
CA TYR A 133 -25.64 -24.01 9.02
C TYR A 133 -24.73 -24.56 7.91
N ARG A 134 -25.24 -25.49 7.08
CA ARG A 134 -24.44 -26.13 6.01
C ARG A 134 -23.90 -25.12 5.01
N THR A 135 -24.75 -24.19 4.59
CA THR A 135 -24.38 -23.10 3.67
C THR A 135 -23.27 -22.23 4.26
N ARG A 136 -23.34 -21.87 5.55
CA ARG A 136 -22.33 -21.05 6.22
C ARG A 136 -21.00 -21.76 6.40
N ILE A 137 -20.99 -23.06 6.72
CA ILE A 137 -19.76 -23.86 6.77
C ILE A 137 -19.10 -23.98 5.39
N ALA A 138 -19.90 -24.22 4.35
CA ALA A 138 -19.41 -24.30 2.98
C ALA A 138 -18.80 -22.96 2.54
N ARG A 139 -19.49 -21.84 2.81
CA ARG A 139 -18.97 -20.49 2.54
C ARG A 139 -17.66 -20.24 3.27
N ALA A 140 -17.60 -20.49 4.58
CA ALA A 140 -16.37 -20.30 5.35
C ALA A 140 -15.19 -21.11 4.78
N THR A 141 -15.41 -22.38 4.44
CA THR A 141 -14.37 -23.24 3.87
C THR A 141 -13.94 -22.77 2.48
N GLN A 142 -14.88 -22.30 1.67
CA GLN A 142 -14.59 -21.69 0.37
C GLN A 142 -13.73 -20.44 0.53
N SER A 143 -14.11 -19.51 1.41
CA SER A 143 -13.39 -18.25 1.63
C SER A 143 -11.96 -18.52 2.15
N LEU A 144 -11.76 -19.44 3.10
CA LEU A 144 -10.41 -19.86 3.53
C LEU A 144 -9.56 -20.45 2.38
N ASN A 145 -10.19 -21.21 1.46
CA ASN A 145 -9.50 -21.71 0.28
C ASN A 145 -9.15 -20.59 -0.72
N GLN A 146 -9.98 -19.54 -0.84
CA GLN A 146 -9.69 -18.39 -1.68
C GLN A 146 -8.51 -17.57 -1.12
N VAL A 147 -8.43 -17.39 0.20
CA VAL A 147 -7.26 -16.75 0.85
C VAL A 147 -5.97 -17.49 0.49
N THR A 148 -5.97 -18.82 0.51
CA THR A 148 -4.79 -19.63 0.13
C THR A 148 -4.37 -19.40 -1.33
N ARG A 149 -5.32 -19.08 -2.22
CA ARG A 149 -5.07 -18.83 -3.65
C ARG A 149 -4.73 -17.37 -3.96
N SER A 150 -5.03 -16.44 -3.04
CA SER A 150 -4.79 -15.00 -3.23
C SER A 150 -3.31 -14.64 -3.42
N GLY A 151 -2.37 -15.47 -2.94
CA GLY A 151 -0.95 -15.15 -2.94
C GLY A 151 -0.56 -13.97 -2.04
N ALA A 152 -1.43 -13.57 -1.11
CA ALA A 152 -1.20 -12.50 -0.13
C ALA A 152 -0.46 -12.98 1.13
N LEU A 153 -0.51 -14.29 1.39
CA LEU A 153 0.08 -14.93 2.56
C LEU A 153 1.54 -15.32 2.32
N THR A 154 2.34 -15.26 3.39
CA THR A 154 3.66 -15.88 3.44
C THR A 154 3.54 -17.40 3.66
N VAL A 155 4.61 -18.15 3.38
CA VAL A 155 4.63 -19.62 3.59
C VAL A 155 4.25 -20.02 5.02
N ALA A 156 4.69 -19.25 6.02
CA ALA A 156 4.36 -19.51 7.42
C ALA A 156 2.87 -19.27 7.71
N GLU A 157 2.28 -18.23 7.11
CA GLU A 157 0.87 -17.89 7.28
C GLU A 157 -0.04 -18.85 6.49
N GLU A 158 0.38 -19.32 5.32
CA GLU A 158 -0.32 -20.39 4.61
C GLU A 158 -0.37 -21.67 5.45
N GLN A 159 0.72 -22.01 6.14
CA GLN A 159 0.75 -23.17 7.02
C GLN A 159 -0.20 -22.98 8.20
N GLU A 160 -0.27 -21.78 8.76
CA GLU A 160 -1.24 -21.45 9.81
C GLU A 160 -2.69 -21.53 9.31
N LEU A 161 -2.96 -21.07 8.09
CA LEU A 161 -4.28 -21.18 7.46
C LEU A 161 -4.68 -22.64 7.18
N ARG A 162 -3.72 -23.52 6.86
CA ARG A 162 -3.96 -24.96 6.77
C ARG A 162 -4.33 -25.57 8.12
N VAL A 163 -3.68 -25.13 9.20
CA VAL A 163 -4.07 -25.52 10.57
C VAL A 163 -5.48 -25.04 10.89
N VAL A 164 -5.83 -23.80 10.55
CA VAL A 164 -7.19 -23.27 10.69
C VAL A 164 -8.19 -24.14 9.91
N SER A 165 -7.89 -24.49 8.66
CA SER A 165 -8.75 -25.33 7.83
C SER A 165 -8.96 -26.72 8.44
N ALA A 166 -7.92 -27.33 9.01
CA ALA A 166 -8.02 -28.60 9.73
C ALA A 166 -8.87 -28.47 11.00
N LEU A 167 -8.69 -27.40 11.78
CA LEU A 167 -9.50 -27.12 12.96
C LEU A 167 -10.98 -26.91 12.61
N VAL A 168 -11.30 -26.29 11.47
CA VAL A 168 -12.68 -26.17 10.98
C VAL A 168 -13.29 -27.54 10.69
N VAL A 169 -12.53 -28.47 10.10
CA VAL A 169 -12.99 -29.85 9.89
C VAL A 169 -13.28 -30.53 11.23
N ASP A 170 -12.36 -30.43 12.19
CA ASP A 170 -12.55 -31.00 13.53
C ASP A 170 -13.77 -30.38 14.24
N TYR A 171 -13.93 -29.06 14.16
CA TYR A 171 -15.10 -28.34 14.65
C TYR A 171 -16.40 -28.91 14.08
N THR A 172 -16.50 -29.08 12.76
CA THR A 172 -17.70 -29.66 12.13
C THR A 172 -17.97 -31.10 12.58
N SER A 173 -16.93 -31.88 12.84
CA SER A 173 -17.03 -33.24 13.37
C SER A 173 -17.59 -33.27 14.80
N TRP A 174 -17.18 -32.35 15.67
CA TRP A 174 -17.73 -32.22 17.02
C TRP A 174 -19.19 -31.76 17.01
N ILE A 175 -19.57 -30.82 16.13
CA ILE A 175 -20.98 -30.44 15.96
C ILE A 175 -21.82 -31.63 15.46
N GLY A 176 -21.29 -32.42 14.52
CA GLY A 176 -21.95 -33.64 14.05
C GLY A 176 -22.16 -34.69 15.15
N ARG A 177 -21.19 -34.83 16.06
CA ARG A 177 -21.34 -35.70 17.25
C ARG A 177 -22.37 -35.18 18.23
N ALA A 178 -22.38 -33.88 18.51
CA ALA A 178 -23.40 -33.27 19.36
C ALA A 178 -24.82 -33.53 18.79
N GLN A 179 -24.99 -33.43 17.46
CA GLN A 179 -26.23 -33.78 16.79
C GLN A 179 -26.57 -35.28 16.93
N GLY A 180 -25.59 -36.17 16.77
CA GLY A 180 -25.77 -37.62 16.94
C GLY A 180 -26.14 -38.03 18.37
N HIS A 181 -25.76 -37.23 19.37
CA HIS A 181 -26.13 -37.41 20.77
C HIS A 181 -27.39 -36.63 21.19
N ALA A 182 -28.30 -36.29 20.25
CA ALA A 182 -29.49 -35.49 20.54
C ALA A 182 -30.36 -36.01 21.70
N THR A 183 -30.37 -37.32 21.96
CA THR A 183 -31.10 -37.95 23.06
C THR A 183 -30.36 -37.96 24.41
N ASP A 184 -29.05 -37.73 24.42
CA ASP A 184 -28.22 -37.64 25.62
C ASP A 184 -27.78 -36.17 25.82
N PRO A 185 -28.48 -35.41 26.69
CA PRO A 185 -28.21 -33.99 26.84
C PRO A 185 -26.81 -33.71 27.40
N VAL A 186 -26.23 -34.62 28.18
CA VAL A 186 -24.91 -34.43 28.79
C VAL A 186 -23.82 -34.59 27.74
N LEU A 187 -23.88 -35.64 26.93
CA LEU A 187 -22.91 -35.85 25.85
C LEU A 187 -23.05 -34.78 24.75
N ARG A 188 -24.28 -34.41 24.38
CA ARG A 188 -24.54 -33.34 23.43
C ARG A 188 -23.93 -32.01 23.88
N ASP A 189 -24.15 -31.61 25.12
CA ASP A 189 -23.63 -30.34 25.65
C ASP A 189 -22.11 -30.35 25.78
N ALA A 190 -21.52 -31.50 26.16
CA ALA A 190 -20.07 -31.68 26.20
C ALA A 190 -19.43 -31.55 24.81
N ASP A 191 -19.96 -32.25 23.80
CA ASP A 191 -19.47 -32.18 22.42
C ASP A 191 -19.63 -30.77 21.84
N PHE A 192 -20.78 -30.13 22.06
CA PHE A 192 -21.05 -28.77 21.61
C PHE A 192 -20.16 -27.73 22.29
N THR A 193 -19.94 -27.85 23.60
CA THR A 193 -19.03 -26.97 24.34
C THR A 193 -17.59 -27.13 23.87
N TYR A 194 -17.17 -28.34 23.52
CA TYR A 194 -15.84 -28.56 22.94
C TYR A 194 -15.72 -27.96 21.54
N ALA A 195 -16.73 -28.11 20.67
CA ALA A 195 -16.75 -27.43 19.37
C ALA A 195 -16.66 -25.90 19.52
N ARG A 196 -17.40 -25.34 20.50
CA ARG A 196 -17.40 -23.91 20.79
C ARG A 196 -16.03 -23.41 21.24
N SER A 197 -15.30 -24.17 22.07
CA SER A 197 -13.96 -23.78 22.51
C SER A 197 -12.90 -23.86 21.40
N MET A 198 -13.07 -24.76 20.42
CA MET A 198 -12.26 -24.76 19.20
C MET A 198 -12.47 -23.50 18.36
N LEU A 199 -13.72 -23.02 18.29
CA LEU A 199 -14.05 -21.83 17.52
C LEU A 199 -13.59 -20.54 18.21
N CYS A 200 -13.87 -20.41 19.51
CA CYS A 200 -13.60 -19.19 20.27
C CYS A 200 -12.99 -19.48 21.64
N SER A 201 -11.89 -18.79 21.96
CA SER A 201 -11.21 -18.85 23.27
C SER A 201 -12.05 -18.25 24.41
N GLN A 202 -12.82 -17.20 24.13
CA GLN A 202 -13.73 -16.55 25.08
C GLN A 202 -15.15 -16.47 24.50
N ALA A 203 -15.83 -17.62 24.46
CA ALA A 203 -17.19 -17.67 23.93
C ALA A 203 -18.19 -16.93 24.85
N LEU A 204 -18.77 -15.86 24.34
CA LEU A 204 -19.91 -15.18 24.96
C LEU A 204 -21.19 -16.01 24.76
N ALA A 205 -22.05 -16.04 25.77
CA ALA A 205 -23.35 -16.70 25.65
C ALA A 205 -24.26 -15.89 24.71
N PRO A 206 -24.96 -16.54 23.75
CA PRO A 206 -25.94 -15.84 22.94
C PRO A 206 -27.12 -15.38 23.79
N THR A 207 -27.71 -14.26 23.41
CA THR A 207 -28.91 -13.71 24.05
C THR A 207 -30.01 -13.50 23.00
N THR A 208 -31.25 -13.29 23.43
CA THR A 208 -32.37 -13.00 22.53
C THR A 208 -32.11 -11.73 21.68
N GLU A 209 -31.34 -10.77 22.22
CA GLU A 209 -30.97 -9.53 21.51
C GLU A 209 -29.72 -9.67 20.62
N ASN A 210 -28.86 -10.66 20.92
CA ASN A 210 -27.65 -10.97 20.17
C ASN A 210 -27.47 -12.49 20.02
N PRO A 211 -28.20 -13.12 19.08
CA PRO A 211 -28.15 -14.57 18.88
C PRO A 211 -26.81 -15.06 18.29
N TYR A 212 -25.97 -14.15 17.78
CA TYR A 212 -24.67 -14.45 17.20
C TYR A 212 -23.58 -13.56 17.84
N PRO A 213 -23.21 -13.81 19.10
CA PRO A 213 -22.26 -12.97 19.80
C PRO A 213 -20.89 -12.99 19.10
N ALA A 214 -20.23 -11.84 19.06
CA ALA A 214 -18.86 -11.75 18.59
C ALA A 214 -17.92 -12.54 19.52
N CYS A 215 -16.82 -13.03 18.98
CA CYS A 215 -15.77 -13.66 19.76
C CYS A 215 -14.57 -12.71 19.87
N PRO A 216 -14.27 -12.16 21.05
CA PRO A 216 -13.06 -11.37 21.24
C PRO A 216 -11.86 -12.30 21.05
N ALA A 217 -11.01 -11.95 20.08
CA ALA A 217 -9.82 -12.72 19.78
C ALA A 217 -8.72 -12.46 20.82
N ALA A 218 -8.08 -13.53 21.28
CA ALA A 218 -6.81 -13.45 21.99
C ALA A 218 -5.67 -13.41 20.95
N THR A 219 -4.70 -12.52 21.13
CA THR A 219 -3.51 -12.42 20.27
C THR A 219 -2.25 -12.94 20.98
N GLY A 220 -1.26 -13.37 20.20
CA GLY A 220 0.02 -13.86 20.71
C GLY A 220 0.04 -15.36 21.06
N SER A 221 0.83 -15.75 22.05
CA SER A 221 1.08 -17.18 22.39
C SER A 221 -0.13 -17.94 22.95
N THR A 222 -1.21 -17.23 23.28
CA THR A 222 -2.48 -17.79 23.76
C THR A 222 -3.52 -17.99 22.66
N ALA A 223 -3.24 -17.50 21.44
CA ALA A 223 -4.10 -17.64 20.27
C ALA A 223 -4.16 -19.11 19.80
N THR A 224 -5.20 -19.83 20.22
CA THR A 224 -5.32 -21.27 19.97
C THR A 224 -6.57 -21.62 19.18
N SER A 225 -7.64 -20.84 19.33
CA SER A 225 -8.91 -21.06 18.64
C SER A 225 -8.85 -20.64 17.16
N ILE A 226 -9.85 -21.09 16.39
CA ILE A 226 -9.99 -20.76 14.96
C ILE A 226 -10.07 -19.24 14.77
N VAL A 227 -10.92 -18.55 15.54
CA VAL A 227 -11.10 -17.09 15.43
C VAL A 227 -9.83 -16.34 15.82
N ASP A 228 -9.11 -16.78 16.85
CA ASP A 228 -7.85 -16.14 17.26
C ASP A 228 -6.81 -16.16 16.12
N ARG A 229 -6.66 -17.33 15.48
CA ARG A 229 -5.71 -17.53 14.38
C ARG A 229 -6.10 -16.74 13.13
N VAL A 230 -7.37 -16.76 12.74
CA VAL A 230 -7.88 -15.96 11.62
C VAL A 230 -7.67 -14.47 11.88
N THR A 231 -8.00 -13.98 13.08
CA THR A 231 -7.79 -12.57 13.46
C THR A 231 -6.31 -12.20 13.46
N GLY A 232 -5.43 -13.09 13.90
CA GLY A 232 -3.98 -12.87 13.83
C GLY A 232 -3.42 -12.85 12.40
N LEU A 233 -4.05 -13.56 11.46
CA LEU A 233 -3.74 -13.48 10.03
C LEU A 233 -4.23 -12.14 9.43
N GLU A 234 -5.47 -11.73 9.77
CA GLU A 234 -6.02 -10.42 9.39
C GLU A 234 -5.14 -9.28 9.88
N GLU A 235 -4.69 -9.31 11.14
CA GLU A 235 -3.81 -8.28 11.73
C GLU A 235 -2.47 -8.18 11.00
N ARG A 236 -1.83 -9.31 10.68
CA ARG A 236 -0.58 -9.34 9.91
C ARG A 236 -0.75 -8.81 8.49
N LEU A 237 -1.87 -9.14 7.84
CA LEU A 237 -2.19 -8.61 6.51
C LEU A 237 -2.47 -7.11 6.55
N ARG A 238 -3.21 -6.62 7.54
CA ARG A 238 -3.46 -5.18 7.75
C ARG A 238 -2.19 -4.41 8.05
N ALA A 239 -1.30 -4.96 8.89
CA ALA A 239 0.01 -4.36 9.14
C ALA A 239 0.83 -4.24 7.84
N ARG A 240 0.86 -5.30 7.01
CA ARG A 240 1.53 -5.25 5.69
C ARG A 240 0.86 -4.31 4.70
N LEU A 241 -0.45 -4.15 4.77
CA LEU A 241 -1.21 -3.17 3.98
C LEU A 241 -0.82 -1.75 4.39
N ALA A 242 -0.82 -1.45 5.68
CA ALA A 242 -0.45 -0.16 6.23
C ALA A 242 1.01 0.21 5.92
N ASP A 243 1.93 -0.76 6.03
CA ASP A 243 3.35 -0.57 5.69
C ASP A 243 3.56 -0.28 4.20
N ARG A 244 2.77 -0.89 3.31
CA ARG A 244 2.83 -0.64 1.86
C ARG A 244 2.14 0.64 1.43
N ALA A 245 1.05 1.00 2.09
CA ALA A 245 0.37 2.27 1.86
C ALA A 245 1.19 3.45 2.39
N ALA A 246 2.10 3.22 3.36
CA ALA A 246 3.02 4.24 3.85
C ALA A 246 4.10 4.57 2.80
N TRP A 247 4.52 5.84 2.77
CA TRP A 247 5.63 6.26 1.93
C TRP A 247 6.93 5.58 2.37
N GLY A 248 7.41 4.62 1.59
CA GLY A 248 8.72 4.03 1.79
C GLY A 248 9.83 5.08 1.73
N ALA A 249 10.84 4.96 2.60
CA ALA A 249 12.00 5.87 2.58
C ALA A 249 12.67 5.91 1.20
N ASP A 250 12.72 4.77 0.51
CA ASP A 250 13.27 4.63 -0.83
C ASP A 250 12.42 5.36 -1.89
N THR A 251 11.09 5.26 -1.80
CA THR A 251 10.19 5.99 -2.70
C THR A 251 10.26 7.49 -2.48
N ILE A 252 10.39 7.96 -1.23
CA ILE A 252 10.60 9.38 -0.91
C ILE A 252 11.93 9.85 -1.49
N ALA A 253 13.01 9.11 -1.24
CA ALA A 253 14.33 9.46 -1.74
C ALA A 253 14.34 9.52 -3.28
N ALA A 254 13.74 8.53 -3.95
CA ALA A 254 13.61 8.50 -5.40
C ALA A 254 12.76 9.67 -5.93
N ALA A 255 11.65 10.01 -5.26
CA ALA A 255 10.83 11.17 -5.63
C ALA A 255 11.59 12.49 -5.47
N VAL A 256 12.33 12.67 -4.37
CA VAL A 256 13.16 13.87 -4.14
C VAL A 256 14.25 13.98 -5.21
N ILE A 257 14.94 12.87 -5.52
CA ILE A 257 15.95 12.82 -6.58
C ILE A 257 15.33 13.16 -7.93
N ALA A 258 14.16 12.59 -8.26
CA ALA A 258 13.45 12.86 -9.50
C ALA A 258 13.08 14.34 -9.63
N VAL A 259 12.48 14.94 -8.60
CA VAL A 259 12.11 16.37 -8.59
C VAL A 259 13.34 17.26 -8.78
N LEU A 260 14.43 16.99 -8.05
CA LEU A 260 15.68 17.74 -8.21
C LEU A 260 16.28 17.57 -9.60
N ALA A 261 16.31 16.34 -10.13
CA ALA A 261 16.88 16.07 -11.45
C ALA A 261 16.03 16.70 -12.57
N PHE A 262 14.70 16.67 -12.48
CA PHE A 262 13.81 17.30 -13.46
C PHE A 262 13.88 18.82 -13.43
N THR A 263 13.93 19.44 -12.25
CA THR A 263 14.08 20.90 -12.12
C THR A 263 15.40 21.38 -12.71
N LEU A 264 16.50 20.65 -12.44
CA LEU A 264 17.79 20.90 -13.07
C LEU A 264 17.73 20.68 -14.59
N LEU A 265 17.15 19.58 -15.07
CA LEU A 265 17.03 19.28 -16.50
C LEU A 265 16.26 20.37 -17.25
N ALA A 266 15.10 20.79 -16.73
CA ALA A 266 14.26 21.84 -17.31
C ALA A 266 14.99 23.20 -17.33
N ALA A 267 15.63 23.60 -16.23
CA ALA A 267 16.43 24.82 -16.19
C ALA A 267 17.63 24.77 -17.16
N GLY A 268 18.22 23.59 -17.32
CA GLY A 268 19.34 23.33 -18.22
C GLY A 268 18.94 23.48 -19.69
N LEU A 269 17.83 22.84 -20.08
CA LEU A 269 17.23 22.94 -21.42
C LEU A 269 16.79 24.37 -21.74
N TRP A 270 16.13 25.05 -20.80
CA TRP A 270 15.72 26.44 -20.98
C TRP A 270 16.92 27.36 -21.27
N ARG A 271 18.01 27.20 -20.51
CA ARG A 271 19.21 28.02 -20.68
C ARG A 271 19.94 27.71 -21.98
N THR A 272 20.03 26.46 -22.39
CA THR A 272 20.66 26.09 -23.68
C THR A 272 19.84 26.61 -24.86
N VAL A 273 18.51 26.50 -24.82
CA VAL A 273 17.62 27.08 -25.83
C VAL A 273 17.73 28.60 -25.85
N SER A 274 17.75 29.27 -24.69
CA SER A 274 17.92 30.73 -24.61
C SER A 274 19.28 31.18 -25.15
N PHE A 275 20.36 30.44 -24.88
CA PHE A 275 21.69 30.70 -25.44
C PHE A 275 21.69 30.56 -26.96
N LEU A 276 21.09 29.48 -27.49
CA LEU A 276 20.94 29.27 -28.93
C LEU A 276 20.10 30.38 -29.58
N HIS A 277 18.99 30.78 -28.95
CA HIS A 277 18.11 31.82 -29.45
C HIS A 277 18.79 33.18 -29.49
N ARG A 278 19.41 33.61 -28.38
CA ARG A 278 20.06 34.93 -28.28
C ARG A 278 21.29 35.05 -29.18
N ARG A 279 22.06 33.97 -29.35
CA ARG A 279 23.32 34.01 -30.10
C ARG A 279 23.17 33.66 -31.57
N PHE A 280 22.33 32.68 -31.90
CA PHE A 280 22.19 32.14 -33.27
C PHE A 280 20.88 32.51 -33.94
N ARG A 281 19.96 33.22 -33.26
CA ARG A 281 18.62 33.56 -33.76
C ARG A 281 17.78 32.35 -34.21
N ILE A 282 18.15 31.14 -33.79
CA ILE A 282 17.36 29.92 -34.02
C ILE A 282 16.12 30.00 -33.13
N ARG A 283 14.94 30.16 -33.75
CA ARG A 283 13.67 30.30 -33.03
C ARG A 283 13.21 29.00 -32.37
N LEU A 284 13.45 27.86 -33.01
CA LEU A 284 13.09 26.55 -32.50
C LEU A 284 14.15 25.51 -32.90
N SER A 285 14.73 24.84 -31.92
CA SER A 285 15.55 23.65 -32.17
C SER A 285 14.65 22.43 -32.08
N ILE A 286 14.15 21.96 -33.23
CA ILE A 286 13.31 20.76 -33.35
C ILE A 286 13.81 19.59 -32.49
N PRO A 287 15.12 19.22 -32.47
CA PRO A 287 15.56 18.07 -31.67
C PRO A 287 15.47 18.31 -30.15
N LEU A 288 15.69 19.54 -29.68
CA LEU A 288 15.53 19.89 -28.25
C LEU A 288 14.06 19.97 -27.84
N ALA A 289 13.18 20.40 -28.76
CA ALA A 289 11.73 20.36 -28.54
C ALA A 289 11.24 18.90 -28.42
N VAL A 290 11.71 18.00 -29.29
CA VAL A 290 11.42 16.55 -29.19
C VAL A 290 11.93 15.97 -27.88
N ALA A 291 13.15 16.33 -27.45
CA ALA A 291 13.69 15.89 -26.15
C ALA A 291 12.91 16.42 -24.93
N ALA A 292 12.15 17.50 -25.09
CA ALA A 292 11.32 18.07 -24.04
C ALA A 292 9.92 17.44 -23.98
N LEU A 293 9.46 16.72 -25.01
CA LEU A 293 8.14 16.07 -25.01
C LEU A 293 7.92 15.13 -23.81
N PRO A 294 8.89 14.26 -23.43
CA PRO A 294 8.72 13.38 -22.27
C PRO A 294 8.55 14.13 -20.94
N LEU A 295 9.01 15.39 -20.83
CA LEU A 295 8.79 16.21 -19.64
C LEU A 295 7.31 16.57 -19.45
N LEU A 296 6.53 16.62 -20.54
CA LEU A 296 5.09 16.89 -20.46
C LEU A 296 4.31 15.71 -19.89
N ALA A 297 4.85 14.49 -19.94
CA ALA A 297 4.24 13.30 -19.35
C ALA A 297 4.44 13.22 -17.83
N VAL A 298 5.49 13.86 -17.29
CA VAL A 298 5.81 13.88 -15.86
C VAL A 298 4.64 14.29 -14.98
N PRO A 299 3.91 15.42 -15.22
CA PRO A 299 2.78 15.80 -14.38
C PRO A 299 1.66 14.75 -14.35
N PHE A 300 1.40 14.07 -15.46
CA PHE A 300 0.38 13.01 -15.52
C PHE A 300 0.81 11.77 -14.72
N LEU A 301 2.08 11.36 -14.85
CA LEU A 301 2.64 10.24 -14.08
C LEU A 301 2.66 10.55 -12.58
N THR A 302 2.98 11.79 -12.19
CA THR A 302 2.96 12.19 -10.79
C THR A 302 1.53 12.28 -10.25
N ALA A 303 0.58 12.81 -11.03
CA ALA A 303 -0.82 12.87 -10.61
C ALA A 303 -1.40 11.46 -10.42
N ASP A 304 -1.10 10.55 -11.34
CA ASP A 304 -1.50 9.15 -11.23
C ASP A 304 -0.89 8.44 -10.03
N ALA A 305 0.41 8.63 -9.76
CA ALA A 305 1.04 8.06 -8.56
C ALA A 305 0.42 8.60 -7.27
N LEU A 306 0.08 9.89 -7.22
CA LEU A 306 -0.57 10.50 -6.06
C LEU A 306 -2.00 9.97 -5.87
N LEU A 307 -2.78 9.82 -6.94
CA LEU A 307 -4.11 9.22 -6.87
C LEU A 307 -4.04 7.76 -6.40
N ALA A 308 -3.07 6.99 -6.91
CA ALA A 308 -2.91 5.59 -6.54
C ALA A 308 -2.52 5.43 -5.07
N LEU A 309 -1.72 6.37 -4.56
CA LEU A 309 -1.32 6.40 -3.16
C LEU A 309 -2.46 6.86 -2.24
N ASP A 310 -3.23 7.86 -2.65
CA ASP A 310 -4.39 8.35 -1.90
C ASP A 310 -5.42 7.22 -1.73
N ALA A 311 -5.74 6.51 -2.82
CA ALA A 311 -6.60 5.34 -2.78
C ALA A 311 -6.06 4.24 -1.85
N GLN A 312 -4.75 3.97 -1.85
CA GLN A 312 -4.15 3.03 -0.91
C GLN A 312 -4.34 3.46 0.54
N HIS A 313 -4.13 4.74 0.86
CA HIS A 313 -4.38 5.27 2.19
C HIS A 313 -5.84 5.18 2.61
N GLU A 314 -6.79 5.41 1.69
CA GLU A 314 -8.22 5.25 1.95
C GLU A 314 -8.63 3.79 2.19
N THR A 315 -7.91 2.81 1.64
CA THR A 315 -8.23 1.38 1.90
C THR A 315 -7.89 0.93 3.32
N VAL A 316 -6.89 1.52 3.98
CA VAL A 316 -6.46 1.15 5.34
C VAL A 316 -7.61 1.21 6.36
N PRO A 317 -8.34 2.34 6.52
CA PRO A 317 -9.45 2.40 7.48
C PRO A 317 -10.63 1.50 7.10
N VAL A 318 -10.81 1.17 5.82
CA VAL A 318 -11.86 0.23 5.37
C VAL A 318 -11.47 -1.19 5.74
N ALA A 319 -10.20 -1.57 5.60
CA ALA A 319 -9.66 -2.85 6.06
C ALA A 319 -9.72 -2.99 7.59
N ASP A 320 -9.49 -1.91 8.35
CA ASP A 320 -9.68 -1.93 9.80
C ASP A 320 -11.17 -2.08 10.18
N ALA A 321 -12.07 -1.40 9.47
CA ALA A 321 -13.51 -1.57 9.67
C ALA A 321 -13.97 -3.01 9.38
N LEU A 322 -13.36 -3.65 8.38
CA LEU A 322 -13.63 -5.04 8.03
C LEU A 322 -13.26 -6.02 9.16
N ALA A 323 -12.18 -5.76 9.90
CA ALA A 323 -11.76 -6.60 11.03
C ALA A 323 -12.53 -6.27 12.33
N GLU A 324 -12.68 -4.98 12.64
CA GLU A 324 -13.15 -4.52 13.96
C GLU A 324 -14.66 -4.28 14.04
N ARG A 325 -15.30 -3.93 12.92
CA ARG A 325 -16.70 -3.47 12.91
C ARG A 325 -17.66 -4.43 12.24
N THR A 326 -17.18 -5.36 11.41
CA THR A 326 -18.03 -6.43 10.89
C THR A 326 -18.42 -7.36 12.02
N SER A 327 -19.71 -7.63 12.13
CA SER A 327 -20.24 -8.55 13.13
C SER A 327 -21.16 -9.58 12.48
N PRO A 328 -21.23 -10.80 13.03
CA PRO A 328 -22.21 -11.82 12.59
C PRO A 328 -23.64 -11.28 12.52
N LYS A 329 -24.00 -10.38 13.44
CA LYS A 329 -25.30 -9.73 13.49
C LYS A 329 -25.53 -8.82 12.28
N THR A 330 -24.54 -8.00 11.93
CA THR A 330 -24.57 -7.12 10.76
C THR A 330 -24.79 -7.93 9.48
N GLU A 331 -24.00 -8.99 9.28
CA GLU A 331 -24.10 -9.88 8.12
C GLU A 331 -25.45 -10.61 8.03
N THR A 332 -25.99 -11.03 9.17
CA THR A 332 -27.30 -11.68 9.23
C THR A 332 -28.42 -10.70 8.88
N VAL A 333 -28.36 -9.47 9.40
CA VAL A 333 -29.37 -8.42 9.11
C VAL A 333 -29.33 -8.00 7.64
N ALA A 334 -28.14 -7.86 7.06
CA ALA A 334 -27.98 -7.54 5.64
C ALA A 334 -28.60 -8.62 4.74
N GLU A 335 -28.38 -9.90 5.07
CA GLU A 335 -28.97 -11.04 4.35
C GLU A 335 -30.50 -11.13 4.50
N GLU A 336 -31.02 -10.91 5.71
CA GLU A 336 -32.46 -11.02 6.00
C GLU A 336 -33.26 -9.82 5.48
N ARG A 337 -32.61 -8.69 5.21
CA ARG A 337 -33.25 -7.45 4.73
C ARG A 337 -32.54 -6.87 3.50
N PRO A 338 -32.48 -7.61 2.37
CA PRO A 338 -31.72 -7.18 1.19
C PRO A 338 -32.25 -5.88 0.56
N PHE A 339 -33.51 -5.52 0.83
CA PHE A 339 -34.15 -4.31 0.30
C PHE A 339 -34.15 -3.12 1.26
N ALA A 340 -33.61 -3.25 2.48
CA ALA A 340 -33.55 -2.14 3.46
C ALA A 340 -32.43 -1.13 3.16
N GLY A 341 -31.68 -1.34 2.07
CA GLY A 341 -30.48 -0.59 1.71
C GLY A 341 -29.21 -1.32 2.19
N PRO A 342 -28.06 -1.08 1.54
CA PRO A 342 -26.81 -1.72 1.91
C PRO A 342 -26.35 -1.25 3.29
N ASP A 343 -26.07 -2.20 4.20
CA ASP A 343 -25.47 -1.87 5.49
C ASP A 343 -24.02 -1.41 5.25
N PRO A 344 -23.62 -0.21 5.73
CA PRO A 344 -22.27 0.32 5.51
C PRO A 344 -21.17 -0.53 6.16
N GLN A 345 -21.51 -1.44 7.08
CA GLN A 345 -20.59 -2.33 7.77
C GLN A 345 -20.66 -3.78 7.27
N ALA A 346 -21.53 -4.07 6.29
CA ALA A 346 -21.54 -5.39 5.66
C ALA A 346 -20.27 -5.62 4.84
N ILE A 347 -19.78 -6.85 4.85
CA ILE A 347 -18.55 -7.27 4.15
C ILE A 347 -18.65 -6.93 2.65
N GLU A 348 -19.79 -7.19 2.01
CA GLU A 348 -20.02 -6.88 0.59
C GLU A 348 -19.92 -5.37 0.31
N THR A 349 -20.50 -4.52 1.17
CA THR A 349 -20.44 -3.07 1.01
C THR A 349 -19.01 -2.53 1.22
N LEU A 350 -18.28 -3.08 2.19
CA LEU A 350 -16.89 -2.72 2.45
C LEU A 350 -15.97 -3.18 1.32
N GLN A 351 -16.21 -4.38 0.77
CA GLN A 351 -15.50 -4.88 -0.40
C GLN A 351 -15.73 -3.96 -1.61
N ALA A 352 -16.98 -3.62 -1.92
CA ALA A 352 -17.31 -2.70 -3.01
C ALA A 352 -16.62 -1.35 -2.83
N ARG A 353 -16.54 -0.82 -1.61
CA ARG A 353 -15.83 0.44 -1.32
C ARG A 353 -14.32 0.32 -1.55
N ILE A 354 -13.71 -0.81 -1.21
CA ILE A 354 -12.29 -1.06 -1.50
C ILE A 354 -12.07 -1.14 -3.01
N ASP A 355 -12.92 -1.88 -3.72
CA ASP A 355 -12.83 -2.06 -5.17
C ASP A 355 -13.01 -0.73 -5.93
N ASP A 356 -14.03 0.06 -5.56
CA ASP A 356 -14.30 1.38 -6.14
C ASP A 356 -13.16 2.36 -5.85
N GLY A 357 -12.72 2.44 -4.59
CA GLY A 357 -11.61 3.34 -4.21
C GLY A 357 -10.31 3.03 -4.94
N LEU A 358 -9.97 1.75 -5.09
CA LEU A 358 -8.78 1.31 -5.84
C LEU A 358 -8.94 1.46 -7.36
N ALA A 359 -10.17 1.37 -7.88
CA ALA A 359 -10.46 1.56 -9.31
C ALA A 359 -10.43 3.03 -9.73
N ASP A 360 -10.97 3.93 -8.90
CA ASP A 360 -11.06 5.37 -9.14
C ASP A 360 -9.73 6.09 -8.88
N GLY A 361 -8.86 5.53 -8.03
CA GLY A 361 -7.54 6.05 -7.70
C GLY A 361 -6.50 6.01 -8.83
N ARG A 362 -6.88 5.88 -10.10
CA ARG A 362 -5.90 5.76 -11.20
C ARG A 362 -6.40 6.33 -12.53
N LEU A 363 -5.45 6.75 -13.35
CA LEU A 363 -5.70 7.11 -14.73
C LEU A 363 -5.59 5.87 -15.60
N ALA A 364 -6.74 5.27 -15.96
CA ALA A 364 -6.80 4.03 -16.73
C ALA A 364 -6.01 4.07 -18.05
N PHE A 365 -5.89 5.24 -18.69
CA PHE A 365 -5.12 5.40 -19.93
C PHE A 365 -3.59 5.28 -19.74
N LEU A 366 -3.10 5.35 -18.50
CA LEU A 366 -1.68 5.19 -18.15
C LEU A 366 -1.30 3.74 -17.79
N ASP A 367 -2.24 2.80 -17.88
CA ASP A 367 -1.96 1.39 -17.64
C ASP A 367 -0.92 0.84 -18.62
N GLY A 368 0.06 0.12 -18.07
CA GLY A 368 1.17 -0.46 -18.85
C GLY A 368 2.26 0.54 -19.24
N ILE A 369 2.20 1.81 -18.82
CA ILE A 369 3.23 2.82 -19.17
C ILE A 369 4.49 2.70 -18.30
N ALA A 370 4.39 2.16 -17.07
CA ALA A 370 5.51 2.01 -16.14
C ALA A 370 6.82 1.46 -16.78
N PRO A 371 6.82 0.35 -17.55
CA PRO A 371 8.04 -0.17 -18.17
C PRO A 371 8.68 0.76 -19.22
N PHE A 372 7.94 1.75 -19.73
CA PHE A 372 8.42 2.67 -20.77
C PHE A 372 8.99 3.99 -20.23
N VAL A 373 8.80 4.30 -18.94
CA VAL A 373 9.28 5.55 -18.32
C VAL A 373 10.80 5.68 -18.41
N PHE A 374 11.54 4.62 -18.07
CA PHE A 374 13.00 4.63 -18.15
C PHE A 374 13.55 4.63 -19.60
N PRO A 375 13.04 3.78 -20.52
CA PRO A 375 13.38 3.87 -21.95
C PRO A 375 13.13 5.25 -22.58
N ALA A 376 12.05 5.93 -22.19
CA ALA A 376 11.78 7.30 -22.62
C ALA A 376 12.89 8.28 -22.15
N GLY A 377 13.44 8.08 -20.96
CA GLY A 377 14.59 8.83 -20.47
C GLY A 377 15.88 8.59 -21.26
N LEU A 378 16.15 7.33 -21.62
CA LEU A 378 17.33 6.97 -22.44
C LEU A 378 17.24 7.56 -23.84
N THR A 379 16.06 7.48 -24.47
CA THR A 379 15.83 8.09 -25.79
C THR A 379 15.96 9.61 -25.74
N ALA A 380 15.40 10.27 -24.70
CA ALA A 380 15.61 11.70 -24.48
C ALA A 380 17.09 12.05 -24.30
N ALA A 381 17.83 11.29 -23.50
CA ALA A 381 19.26 11.48 -23.29
C ALA A 381 20.06 11.36 -24.60
N ALA A 382 19.76 10.37 -25.44
CA ALA A 382 20.38 10.20 -26.75
C ALA A 382 20.09 11.37 -27.70
N VAL A 383 18.84 11.86 -27.75
CA VAL A 383 18.45 13.01 -28.57
C VAL A 383 19.17 14.29 -28.10
N ILE A 384 19.24 14.53 -26.79
CA ILE A 384 19.96 15.67 -26.22
C ILE A 384 21.45 15.61 -26.59
N ALA A 385 22.08 14.45 -26.39
CA ALA A 385 23.50 14.26 -26.70
C ALA A 385 23.79 14.46 -28.20
N GLY A 386 22.96 13.89 -29.07
CA GLY A 386 23.07 14.03 -30.53
C GLY A 386 22.91 15.47 -31.00
N ALA A 387 21.90 16.18 -30.48
CA ALA A 387 21.67 17.58 -30.81
C ALA A 387 22.85 18.47 -30.40
N LEU A 388 23.34 18.32 -29.16
CA LEU A 388 24.49 19.09 -28.68
C LEU A 388 25.78 18.76 -29.43
N HIS A 389 25.97 17.50 -29.86
CA HIS A 389 27.10 17.11 -30.69
C HIS A 389 27.05 17.76 -32.08
N ALA A 390 25.87 17.82 -32.70
CA ALA A 390 25.67 18.50 -33.98
C ALA A 390 25.98 20.00 -33.88
N TYR A 391 25.41 20.70 -32.89
CA TYR A 391 25.69 22.13 -32.66
C TYR A 391 27.17 22.40 -32.38
N ARG A 392 27.86 21.51 -31.68
CA ARG A 392 29.30 21.63 -31.45
C ARG A 392 30.09 21.49 -32.76
N ARG A 393 29.73 20.56 -33.64
CA ARG A 393 30.39 20.39 -34.95
C ARG A 393 30.23 21.64 -35.82
N GLU A 394 29.03 22.18 -35.94
CA GLU A 394 28.77 23.41 -36.70
C GLU A 394 29.60 24.60 -36.16
N TYR A 395 29.69 24.74 -34.83
CA TYR A 395 30.52 25.77 -34.20
C TYR A 395 32.02 25.65 -34.56
N LEU A 396 32.54 24.42 -34.66
CA LEU A 396 33.94 24.17 -35.01
C LEU A 396 34.23 24.46 -36.49
N VAL A 397 33.27 24.26 -37.38
CA VAL A 397 33.41 24.57 -38.81
C VAL A 397 33.44 26.08 -39.03
N VAL A 398 32.55 26.84 -38.37
CA VAL A 398 32.45 28.32 -38.53
C VAL A 398 33.63 29.07 -37.88
N THR A 399 34.31 28.48 -36.89
CA THR A 399 35.43 29.13 -36.18
C THR A 399 36.82 28.77 -36.69
N ARG A 400 36.94 27.99 -37.78
CA ARG A 400 38.23 27.81 -38.48
C ARG A 400 38.51 29.04 -39.35
N PRO A 401 39.55 29.85 -39.06
CA PRO A 401 39.99 30.88 -39.99
C PRO A 401 40.60 30.17 -41.21
N GLY A 402 40.00 30.35 -42.39
CA GLY A 402 40.52 29.84 -43.66
C GLY A 402 39.63 28.90 -44.47
N ALA A 403 38.36 28.70 -44.10
CA ALA A 403 37.41 27.88 -44.88
C ALA A 403 36.41 28.71 -45.70
N VAL A 404 36.84 29.87 -46.18
CA VAL A 404 36.25 30.53 -47.34
C VAL A 404 37.42 30.84 -48.25
N ALA A 405 37.63 29.97 -49.24
CA ALA A 405 38.49 30.19 -50.39
C ALA A 405 37.57 30.32 -51.59
#